data_AF-A0A086SY85-F1
#
_entry.id   AF-A0A086SY85-F1
#
_cell.length_a   1.000
_cell.length_b   1.000
_cell.length_c   1.000
_cell.angle_alpha   90.00
_cell.angle_beta   90.00
_cell.angle_gamma   90.00
#
_symmetry.space_group_name_H-M   'P 1'
#
loop_
_entity.id
_entity.type
_entity.pdbx_description
1 polymer ?
#
loop_
_entity_poly.entity_id
_entity_poly.type
_entity_poly.pdbx_seq_one_letter_code
_entity_poly.pdbx_strand_id
1 'polypeptide(L)' 'MQLTQILAVLGLAAAATACNPGEWSCGNQNDAPGPDGAIFICNNLGRWTFSAQCGAAHCCVQSTNTAAHCSC' A
#
# COMPACT_ATOMS: atom_id res chain seq x y z
N MET A 1 12.74 40.77 25.27
CA MET A 1 11.80 39.64 25.29
C MET A 1 11.72 39.09 23.87
N GLN A 2 12.55 38.10 23.52
CA GLN A 2 12.56 37.49 22.18
C GLN A 2 11.85 36.14 22.25
N LEU A 3 10.69 36.05 21.59
CA LEU A 3 9.88 34.85 21.51
C LEU A 3 10.27 34.08 20.24
N THR A 4 11.21 33.14 20.33
CA THR A 4 11.50 32.20 19.24
C THR A 4 10.43 31.12 19.23
N GLN A 5 9.51 31.21 18.26
CA GLN A 5 8.50 30.17 18.01
C GLN A 5 9.14 29.04 17.21
N ILE A 6 9.33 27.90 17.87
CA ILE A 6 9.86 26.68 17.25
C ILE A 6 8.67 25.97 16.58
N LEU A 7 8.60 26.01 15.25
CA LEU A 7 7.61 25.25 14.47
C LEU A 7 8.00 23.77 14.49
N ALA A 8 7.34 22.97 15.32
CA ALA A 8 7.44 21.52 15.28
C ALA A 8 6.66 21.01 14.06
N VAL A 9 7.38 20.62 13.01
CA VAL A 9 6.79 19.93 11.86
C VAL A 9 6.57 18.47 12.25
N LEU A 10 5.34 18.13 12.64
CA LEU A 10 4.91 16.76 12.83
C LEU A 10 4.70 16.14 11.44
N GLY A 11 5.69 15.40 10.96
CA GLY A 11 5.54 14.55 9.78
C GLY A 11 4.54 13.44 10.07
N LEU A 12 3.39 13.47 9.40
CA LEU A 12 2.41 12.38 9.42
C LEU A 12 3.01 11.19 8.65
N ALA A 13 3.67 10.28 9.38
CA ALA A 13 3.95 8.96 8.83
C ALA A 13 2.60 8.26 8.66
N ALA A 14 2.12 8.11 7.43
CA ALA A 14 0.97 7.27 7.14
C ALA A 14 1.27 5.88 7.70
N ALA A 15 0.46 5.45 8.67
CA ALA A 15 0.56 4.12 9.23
C ALA A 15 0.23 3.13 8.11
N ALA A 16 1.26 2.57 7.48
CA ALA A 16 1.08 1.41 6.62
C ALA A 16 0.43 0.32 7.48
N THR A 17 -0.77 -0.09 7.11
CA THR A 17 -1.49 -1.23 7.69
C THR A 17 -0.59 -2.45 7.60
N ALA A 18 -0.45 -3.15 8.72
CA ALA A 18 0.36 -4.35 8.80
C ALA A 18 -0.33 -5.47 8.01
N CYS A 19 0.44 -6.19 7.20
CA CYS A 19 0.00 -7.35 6.42
C CYS A 19 0.81 -8.60 6.78
N ASN A 20 0.37 -9.79 6.36
CA ASN A 20 1.13 -11.02 6.59
C ASN A 20 2.15 -11.23 5.45
N PRO A 21 3.43 -11.52 5.76
CA PRO A 21 4.44 -11.79 4.74
C PRO A 21 3.99 -12.81 3.69
N GLY A 22 4.16 -12.46 2.41
CA GLY A 22 3.75 -13.31 1.29
C GLY A 22 2.30 -13.10 0.83
N GLU A 23 1.53 -12.23 1.48
CA GLU A 23 0.24 -11.79 0.96
C GLU A 23 0.38 -10.94 -0.30
N TRP A 24 -0.62 -11.04 -1.16
CA TRP A 24 -0.75 -10.26 -2.39
C TRP A 24 -2.11 -9.59 -2.42
N SER A 25 -2.14 -8.31 -2.75
CA SER A 25 -3.42 -7.63 -2.95
C SER A 25 -3.40 -6.57 -4.02
N CYS A 26 -4.57 -6.37 -4.63
CA CYS A 26 -4.83 -5.19 -5.45
C CYS A 26 -4.82 -3.92 -4.57
N GLY A 27 -4.35 -2.80 -5.13
CA GLY A 27 -4.41 -1.51 -4.45
C GLY A 27 -5.83 -1.15 -4.03
N ASN A 28 -5.96 -0.46 -2.90
CA ASN A 28 -7.22 -0.14 -2.21
C ASN A 28 -8.05 -1.36 -1.77
N GLN A 29 -7.49 -2.58 -1.78
CA GLN A 29 -8.15 -3.80 -1.30
C GLN A 29 -7.31 -4.47 -0.21
N ASN A 30 -7.97 -5.19 0.72
CA ASN A 30 -7.32 -5.90 1.85
C ASN A 30 -6.25 -5.05 2.56
N ASP A 31 -6.57 -3.78 2.79
CA ASP A 31 -5.68 -2.79 3.41
C ASP A 31 -4.39 -2.48 2.63
N ALA A 32 -4.23 -2.96 1.38
CA ALA A 32 -3.11 -2.58 0.54
C ALA A 32 -3.20 -1.10 0.14
N PRO A 33 -2.08 -0.36 0.24
CA PRO A 33 -2.04 1.06 -0.10
C PRO A 33 -2.12 1.26 -1.62
N GLY A 34 -2.27 2.51 -2.05
CA GLY A 34 -2.15 2.88 -3.45
C GLY A 34 -3.39 2.62 -4.30
N PRO A 35 -3.38 3.06 -5.56
CA PRO A 35 -4.58 3.10 -6.39
C PRO A 35 -5.03 1.72 -6.86
N ASP A 36 -6.32 1.61 -7.20
CA ASP A 36 -6.88 0.47 -7.90
C ASP A 36 -6.10 0.18 -9.20
N GLY A 37 -6.02 -1.09 -9.58
CA GLY A 37 -5.23 -1.54 -10.74
C GLY A 37 -3.77 -1.85 -10.41
N ALA A 38 -3.24 -1.43 -9.26
CA ALA A 38 -1.91 -1.82 -8.81
C ALA A 38 -1.92 -3.14 -8.02
N ILE A 39 -0.81 -3.85 -8.01
CA ILE A 39 -0.56 -5.05 -7.20
C ILE A 39 0.49 -4.71 -6.15
N PHE A 40 0.23 -5.09 -4.91
CA PHE A 40 1.12 -4.98 -3.77
C PHE A 40 1.43 -6.37 -3.20
N ILE A 41 2.67 -6.54 -2.76
CA ILE A 41 3.14 -7.73 -2.05
C ILE A 41 3.52 -7.34 -0.62
N CYS A 42 3.11 -8.15 0.34
CA CYS A 42 3.56 -7.98 1.72
C CYS A 42 4.95 -8.59 1.90
N ASN A 43 5.92 -7.75 2.26
CA ASN A 43 7.29 -8.20 2.49
C ASN A 43 7.47 -8.86 3.86
N ASN A 44 8.68 -9.38 4.13
CA ASN A 44 8.98 -10.08 5.39
C ASN A 44 8.97 -9.19 6.64
N LEU A 45 8.80 -7.87 6.50
CA LEU A 45 8.62 -6.91 7.59
C LEU A 45 7.14 -6.60 7.85
N GLY A 46 6.21 -7.28 7.19
CA GLY A 46 4.77 -7.03 7.31
C GLY A 46 4.35 -5.71 6.68
N ARG A 47 5.06 -5.27 5.64
CA ARG A 47 4.77 -4.00 4.94
C ARG A 47 4.41 -4.25 3.49
N TRP A 48 3.32 -3.62 3.06
CA TRP A 48 2.95 -3.56 1.65
C TRP A 48 4.04 -2.86 0.84
N THR A 49 4.44 -3.52 -0.23
CA THR A 49 5.43 -3.03 -1.19
C THR A 49 4.81 -3.10 -2.57
N PHE A 50 4.92 -2.04 -3.35
CA PHE A 50 4.44 -2.03 -4.73
C PHE A 50 5.14 -3.13 -5.55
N SER A 51 4.35 -3.88 -6.31
CA SER A 51 4.84 -4.96 -7.19
C SER A 51 4.66 -4.60 -8.67
N ALA A 52 3.44 -4.28 -9.10
CA ALA A 52 3.12 -4.00 -10.50
C ALA A 52 1.92 -3.05 -10.66
N GLN A 53 1.80 -2.42 -11.83
CA GLN A 53 0.64 -1.63 -12.23
C GLN A 53 -0.02 -2.31 -13.43
N CYS A 54 -1.25 -2.81 -13.27
CA CYS A 54 -2.00 -3.52 -14.30
C CYS A 54 -2.72 -2.59 -15.27
N GLY A 55 -2.79 -1.29 -14.98
CA GLY A 55 -3.43 -0.28 -15.82
C GLY A 55 -4.67 0.30 -15.15
N ALA A 56 -5.85 0.05 -15.73
CA ALA A 56 -7.11 0.56 -15.20
C ALA A 56 -7.53 -0.16 -13.90
N ALA A 57 -8.45 0.44 -13.14
CA ALA A 57 -8.91 -0.11 -11.86
C ALA A 57 -9.38 -1.58 -11.93
N HIS A 58 -10.08 -1.96 -13.01
CA HIS A 58 -10.61 -3.31 -13.21
C HIS A 58 -9.57 -4.34 -13.68
N CYS A 59 -8.36 -3.90 -14.05
CA CYS A 59 -7.32 -4.78 -14.56
C CYS A 59 -6.63 -5.60 -13.46
N CYS A 60 -6.74 -5.20 -12.19
CA CYS A 60 -6.23 -6.02 -11.10
C CYS A 60 -7.33 -6.95 -10.59
N VAL A 61 -7.07 -8.26 -10.65
CA VAL A 61 -7.98 -9.30 -10.19
C VAL A 61 -7.44 -9.92 -8.90
N GLN A 62 -8.14 -9.67 -7.81
CA GLN A 62 -7.90 -10.33 -6.53
C GLN A 62 -8.46 -11.76 -6.58
N SER A 63 -7.60 -12.78 -6.54
CA SER A 63 -8.03 -14.19 -6.55
C SER A 63 -8.10 -14.77 -5.14
N THR A 64 -7.03 -14.61 -4.36
CA THR A 64 -6.94 -15.01 -2.95
C THR A 64 -6.04 -14.03 -2.21
N ASN A 65 -5.92 -14.12 -0.88
CA ASN A 65 -4.99 -13.26 -0.12
C ASN A 65 -3.51 -13.49 -0.47
N THR A 66 -3.18 -14.55 -1.22
CA THR A 66 -1.83 -14.88 -1.68
C THR A 66 -1.67 -14.82 -3.20
N ALA A 67 -2.72 -14.38 -3.91
CA ALA A 67 -2.71 -14.29 -5.37
C ALA A 67 -3.54 -13.10 -5.86
N ALA A 68 -2.85 -12.13 -6.46
CA ALA A 68 -3.42 -11.07 -7.28
C ALA A 68 -2.67 -11.05 -8.63
N HIS A 69 -3.39 -10.82 -9.72
CA HIS A 69 -2.80 -10.82 -11.06
C HIS A 69 -3.46 -9.77 -11.95
N CYS A 70 -2.75 -9.41 -13.03
CA CYS A 70 -3.29 -8.52 -14.05
C CYS A 70 -4.12 -9.31 -15.06
N SER A 71 -5.34 -8.85 -15.32
CA SER A 71 -6.23 -9.34 -16.36
C SER A 71 -7.06 -8.20 -16.93
N CYS A 72 -6.71 -7.80 -18.16
CA CYS A 72 -7.53 -7.06 -19.11
C CYS A 72 -7.17 -7.56 -20.52
#